data_AF-A0A9D6NSX1-F1
#
_entry.id   AF-A0A9D6NSX1-F1
#
_cell.length_a   1.000
_cell.length_b   1.000
_cell.length_c   1.000
_cell.angle_alpha   90.00
_cell.angle_beta   90.00
_cell.angle_gamma   90.00
#
_symmetry.space_group_name_H-M   'P 1'
#
loop_
_entity.id
_entity.type
_entity.pdbx_description
1 polymer ?
#
loop_
_entity_poly.entity_id
_entity_poly.type
_entity_poly.pdbx_seq_one_letter_code
_entity_poly.pdbx_strand_id
1 'polypeptide(L)'
;LVVAFLFNFMYAWNDFLLARIMLQRQQLYTWPLGLQTLQGQFTTQWGIFATCSILISVPVLILFLYSSKWLVSGLTIGSVKG
;
A
#
# COMPACT_ATOMS: atom_id res chain seq x y z
N LEU A 1 7.61 -7.24 -16.69
CA LEU A 1 6.30 -7.69 -16.15
C LEU A 1 6.23 -7.59 -14.63
N VAL A 2 7.13 -8.22 -13.86
CA VAL A 2 7.13 -8.15 -12.37
C VAL A 2 7.20 -6.71 -11.85
N VAL A 3 8.08 -5.87 -12.42
CA VAL A 3 8.23 -4.46 -12.03
C VAL A 3 6.94 -3.67 -12.30
N ALA A 4 6.34 -3.82 -13.48
CA ALA A 4 5.09 -3.16 -13.84
C ALA A 4 3.91 -3.58 -12.95
N PHE A 5 3.84 -4.86 -12.58
CA PHE A 5 2.85 -5.37 -11.62
C PHE A 5 3.02 -4.72 -10.24
N LEU A 6 4.26 -4.61 -9.76
CA LEU A 6 4.58 -3.99 -8.47
C LEU A 6 4.15 -2.52 -8.43
N PHE A 7 4.49 -1.74 -9.46
CA PHE A 7 4.09 -0.34 -9.57
C PHE A 7 2.58 -0.18 -9.67
N ASN A 8 1.91 -1.01 -10.47
CA ASN A 8 0.45 -0.96 -10.59
C ASN A 8 -0.26 -1.33 -9.27
N PHE A 9 0.25 -2.34 -8.56
CA PHE A 9 -0.24 -2.69 -7.24
C PHE A 9 -0.06 -1.54 -6.25
N MET A 10 1.13 -0.93 -6.19
CA MET A 10 1.38 0.21 -5.31
C MET A 10 0.44 1.39 -5.63
N TYR A 11 0.20 1.67 -6.90
CA TYR A 11 -0.70 2.74 -7.34
C TYR A 11 -2.14 2.48 -6.88
N ALA A 12 -2.68 1.30 -7.17
CA ALA A 12 -4.04 0.93 -6.77
C ALA A 12 -4.20 0.82 -5.25
N TRP A 13 -3.17 0.37 -4.54
CA TRP A 13 -3.16 0.24 -3.08
C TRP A 13 -3.15 1.59 -2.35
N ASN A 14 -2.52 2.61 -2.95
CA ASN A 14 -2.43 3.95 -2.37
C ASN A 14 -3.55 4.89 -2.82
N ASP A 15 -4.38 4.50 -3.77
CA ASP A 15 -5.40 5.39 -4.35
C ASP A 15 -6.54 5.66 -3.36
N PHE A 16 -6.35 6.75 -2.60
CA PHE A 16 -7.28 7.24 -1.61
C PHE A 16 -8.39 8.12 -2.23
N LEU A 17 -8.05 8.88 -3.26
CA LEU A 17 -8.92 9.91 -3.83
C LEU A 17 -10.09 9.29 -4.59
N LEU A 18 -9.79 8.32 -5.46
CA LEU A 18 -10.82 7.61 -6.23
C LEU A 18 -11.72 6.79 -5.30
N ALA A 19 -11.11 6.11 -4.31
CA ALA A 19 -11.81 5.36 -3.30
C ALA A 19 -12.81 6.25 -2.52
N ARG A 20 -12.39 7.43 -2.08
CA ARG A 20 -13.25 8.37 -1.33
C ARG A 20 -14.42 8.89 -2.15
N ILE A 21 -14.24 9.11 -3.44
CA ILE A 21 -15.29 9.66 -4.32
C ILE A 21 -16.30 8.57 -4.70
N MET A 22 -15.85 7.35 -4.98
CA MET A 22 -16.71 6.26 -5.43
C MET A 22 -17.39 5.49 -4.29
N LEU A 23 -16.73 5.37 -3.13
CA LEU A 23 -17.22 4.55 -2.03
C LEU A 23 -18.04 5.41 -1.06
N GLN A 24 -19.36 5.39 -1.25
CA GLN A 24 -20.30 6.08 -0.36
C GLN A 24 -20.71 5.24 0.86
N ARG A 25 -20.55 3.91 0.83
CA ARG A 25 -20.91 3.01 1.94
C ARG A 25 -19.68 2.62 2.76
N GLN A 26 -19.75 2.83 4.08
CA GLN A 26 -18.69 2.53 5.05
C GLN A 26 -18.18 1.08 4.98
N GLN A 27 -19.06 0.13 4.64
CA GLN A 27 -18.73 -1.30 4.54
C GLN A 27 -17.79 -1.64 3.39
N LEU A 28 -17.65 -0.73 2.40
CA LEU A 28 -16.80 -0.92 1.24
C LEU A 28 -15.51 -0.08 1.34
N TYR A 29 -15.27 0.57 2.47
CA TYR A 29 -14.10 1.43 2.62
C TYR A 29 -12.82 0.63 2.46
N THR A 30 -11.95 1.15 1.58
CA THR A 30 -10.59 0.66 1.45
C THR A 30 -9.82 0.95 2.74
N TRP A 31 -8.78 0.16 3.00
CA TRP A 31 -7.94 0.31 4.19
C TRP A 31 -7.49 1.77 4.48
N PRO A 32 -7.04 2.57 3.49
CA PRO A 32 -6.67 3.98 3.72
C PRO A 32 -7.87 4.87 4.06
N LEU A 33 -9.04 4.59 3.49
CA LEU A 33 -10.26 5.34 3.75
C LEU A 33 -10.81 5.04 5.15
N GLY A 34 -10.74 3.77 5.59
CA GLY A 34 -11.07 3.36 6.95
C GLY A 34 -10.17 4.01 8.00
N LEU A 35 -8.87 4.15 7.73
CA LEU A 35 -7.94 4.89 8.61
C LEU A 35 -8.36 6.35 8.83
N GLN A 36 -8.87 7.02 7.80
CA GLN A 36 -9.34 8.40 7.93
C GLN A 36 -10.51 8.50 8.92
N THR A 37 -11.36 7.49 9.00
CA THR A 37 -12.51 7.49 9.91
C THR A 37 -12.11 7.42 11.39
N LEU A 38 -10.90 6.97 11.68
CA LEU A 38 -10.33 6.94 13.04
C LEU A 38 -9.82 8.32 13.50
N GLN A 39 -9.64 9.26 12.57
CA GLN A 39 -9.37 10.66 12.88
C GLN A 39 -10.72 11.36 13.14
N GLY A 40 -11.28 11.13 14.34
CA GLY A 40 -12.52 11.74 14.77
C GLY A 40 -12.36 13.24 15.10
N GLN A 41 -13.42 14.02 14.91
CA GLN A 41 -13.44 15.48 15.13
C GLN A 41 -13.11 15.93 16.57
N PHE A 42 -13.22 15.04 17.57
CA PHE A 42 -13.07 15.39 18.99
C PHE A 42 -12.02 14.56 19.75
N THR A 43 -11.64 13.39 19.25
CA THR A 43 -10.63 12.52 19.87
C THR A 43 -10.06 11.59 18.80
N THR A 44 -8.76 11.74 18.55
CA THR A 44 -8.01 10.85 17.65
C THR A 44 -7.30 9.83 18.50
N GLN A 45 -7.64 8.56 18.33
CA GLN A 45 -6.95 7.45 18.99
C GLN A 45 -5.65 7.14 18.25
N TRP A 46 -4.60 7.91 18.53
CA TRP A 46 -3.29 7.78 17.89
C TRP A 46 -2.69 6.38 17.98
N GLY A 47 -2.95 5.66 19.08
CA GLY A 47 -2.54 4.26 19.24
C GLY A 47 -3.15 3.36 18.17
N ILE A 48 -4.47 3.37 18.01
CA ILE A 48 -5.18 2.57 17.00
C ILE A 48 -4.79 3.03 15.59
N PHE A 49 -4.66 4.34 15.37
CA PHE A 49 -4.22 4.89 14.08
C PHE A 49 -2.84 4.37 13.67
N ALA A 50 -1.88 4.36 14.61
CA ALA A 50 -0.54 3.83 14.37
C ALA A 50 -0.57 2.31 14.10
N THR A 51 -1.32 1.53 14.90
CA THR A 51 -1.46 0.09 14.70
C THR A 51 -2.06 -0.24 13.34
N CYS A 52 -3.14 0.44 12.95
CA CYS A 52 -3.76 0.26 11.64
C CYS A 52 -2.82 0.66 10.50
N SER A 53 -2.05 1.75 10.66
CA SER A 53 -1.06 2.17 9.65
C SER A 53 0.02 1.11 9.43
N ILE A 54 0.52 0.51 10.53
CA ILE A 54 1.48 -0.61 10.45
C ILE A 54 0.85 -1.79 9.72
N LEU A 55 -0.36 -2.22 10.11
CA LEU A 55 -1.07 -3.32 9.45
C LEU A 55 -1.27 -3.10 7.94
N ILE A 56 -1.54 -1.87 7.53
CA ILE A 56 -1.75 -1.52 6.11
C ILE A 56 -0.45 -1.55 5.31
N SER A 57 0.69 -1.30 5.96
CA SER A 57 2.02 -1.43 5.34
C SER A 57 2.51 -2.87 5.21
N VAL A 58 2.01 -3.81 6.02
CA VAL A 58 2.40 -5.24 5.99
C VAL A 58 2.30 -5.88 4.59
N PRO A 59 1.16 -5.79 3.86
CA PRO A 59 1.06 -6.42 2.54
C PRO A 59 2.03 -5.82 1.52
N VAL A 60 2.33 -4.52 1.62
CA VAL A 60 3.34 -3.85 0.77
C VAL A 60 4.73 -4.39 1.09
N LEU A 61 5.07 -4.55 2.37
CA LEU A 61 6.33 -5.15 2.81
C LEU A 61 6.49 -6.59 2.32
N ILE A 62 5.45 -7.42 2.41
CA ILE A 62 5.48 -8.80 1.92
C ILE A 62 5.73 -8.84 0.41
N LEU A 63 5.01 -8.02 -0.37
CA LEU A 63 5.20 -7.92 -1.81
C LEU A 63 6.60 -7.41 -2.17
N PHE A 64 7.11 -6.43 -1.42
CA PHE A 64 8.46 -5.91 -1.61
C PHE A 64 9.50 -7.00 -1.36
N LEU A 65 9.44 -7.71 -0.22
CA LEU A 65 10.37 -8.79 0.12
C LEU A 65 10.33 -9.93 -0.90
N TYR A 66 9.14 -10.33 -1.35
CA TYR A 66 8.99 -11.33 -2.40
C TYR A 66 9.63 -10.88 -3.72
N SER A 67 9.41 -9.61 -4.09
CA SER A 67 9.90 -9.04 -5.34
C SER A 67 11.38 -8.67 -5.28
N SER A 68 11.98 -8.46 -4.10
CA SER A 68 13.41 -8.18 -3.95
C SER A 68 14.28 -9.25 -4.60
N LYS A 69 13.89 -10.54 -4.55
CA LYS A 69 14.61 -11.60 -5.28
C LYS A 69 14.67 -11.36 -6.79
N TRP A 70 13.56 -10.93 -7.37
CA TRP A 70 13.42 -10.68 -8.81
C TRP A 70 14.07 -9.37 -9.23
N LEU A 71 14.00 -8.33 -8.38
CA LEU A 71 14.68 -7.06 -8.59
C LEU A 71 16.21 -7.21 -8.53
N VAL A 72 16.73 -7.95 -7.54
CA VAL A 72 18.17 -8.23 -7.41
C VAL A 72 18.68 -9.08 -8.58
N SER A 73 17.91 -10.09 -9.01
CA SER A 73 18.25 -10.86 -10.20
C SER A 73 18.18 -10.02 -11.50
N GLY A 74 17.22 -9.09 -11.61
CA GLY A 74 17.09 -8.21 -12.77
C GLY A 74 18.21 -7.17 -12.87
N LEU A 75 18.65 -6.61 -11.75
CA LEU A 75 19.77 -5.64 -11.68
C LEU A 75 21.11 -6.29 -12.01
N THR A 76 21.32 -7.55 -11.61
CA THR A 76 22.57 -8.28 -11.88
C THR A 76 22.69 -8.74 -13.34
N ILE A 77 21.57 -9.07 -14.00
CA ILE A 77 21.54 -9.43 -15.43
C ILE A 77 21.86 -8.22 -16.34
N GLY A 78 21.52 -6.99 -15.90
CA GLY A 78 21.86 -5.76 -16.62
C GLY A 78 23.31 -5.27 -16.41
N SER A 79 24.08 -5.91 -15.53
CA SER A 79 25.42 -5.45 -15.12
C SER A 79 26.57 -6.35 -15.60
N VAL A 80 26.32 -7.31 -16.49
CA VAL A 80 27.38 -8.13 -17.11
C VAL A 80 27.48 -7.89 -18.62
N LYS A 81 28.65 -7.33 -18.98
CA LYS A 81 29.27 -7.10 -20.30
C LYS A 81 28.68 -5.99 -21.18
N GLY A 82 28.88 -4.76 -20.73
CA GLY A 82 29.72 -3.81 -21.46
C GLY A 82 31.10 -3.79 -20.83
#